data_AF-U6RMV1-F1
#
_entry.id   AF-U6RMV1-F1
#
_cell.length_a   1.000
_cell.length_b   1.000
_cell.length_c   1.000
_cell.angle_alpha   90.00
_cell.angle_beta   90.00
_cell.angle_gamma   90.00
#
_symmetry.space_group_name_H-M   'P 1'
#
loop_
_entity.id
_entity.type
_entity.pdbx_description
1 polymer ?
#
loop_
_entity_poly.entity_id
_entity_poly.type
_entity_poly.pdbx_seq_one_letter_code
_entity_poly.pdbx_strand_id
1 'polypeptide(L)'
;METLALRDGDILPTQEVLEAVLGSSYPAFEELNALLISMEIRPEWNYYRDGKAWLCKMMFKKKNMGWLHVYDGFFRVSFFFMERHLSAIADLNISDYIKEDFYEMKPVGKLLPMSIVVGDKEKLEDVLTVLRFKRSLK
;
A
#
# COMPACT_ATOMS: atom_id res chain seq x y z
N MET A 1 -1.69 -8.01 18.08
CA MET A 1 -0.40 -7.72 17.43
C MET A 1 -0.60 -8.05 15.96
N GLU A 2 -0.20 -7.16 15.04
CA GLU A 2 -0.32 -7.42 13.61
C GLU A 2 0.72 -8.48 13.19
N THR A 3 0.29 -9.51 12.47
CA THR A 3 1.16 -10.62 12.05
C THR A 3 1.51 -10.45 10.58
N LEU A 4 2.75 -10.07 10.29
CA LEU A 4 3.26 -9.99 8.92
C LEU A 4 3.26 -11.39 8.28
N ALA A 5 2.64 -11.51 7.11
CA ALA A 5 2.56 -12.74 6.35
C ALA A 5 3.60 -12.78 5.21
N LEU A 6 3.53 -13.82 4.37
CA LEU A 6 4.41 -14.02 3.21
C LEU A 6 5.91 -13.96 3.56
N ARG A 7 6.30 -14.64 4.64
CA ARG A 7 7.66 -14.61 5.18
C ARG A 7 8.60 -15.66 4.60
N ASP A 8 8.03 -16.68 3.97
CA ASP A 8 8.80 -17.72 3.30
C ASP A 8 9.21 -17.24 1.90
N GLY A 9 10.52 -17.12 1.68
CA GLY A 9 11.07 -16.65 0.40
C GLY A 9 10.95 -17.66 -0.73
N ASP A 10 10.66 -18.94 -0.42
CA ASP A 10 10.50 -20.01 -1.41
C ASP A 10 9.04 -20.17 -1.84
N ILE A 11 8.09 -19.55 -1.13
CA ILE A 11 6.66 -19.57 -1.46
C ILE A 11 6.27 -18.27 -2.15
N LEU A 12 5.96 -18.35 -3.44
CA LEU A 12 5.49 -17.20 -4.22
C LEU A 12 4.11 -16.71 -3.73
N PRO A 13 3.84 -15.39 -3.74
CA PRO A 13 2.51 -14.84 -3.47
C PRO A 13 1.52 -15.11 -4.63
N THR A 14 1.16 -16.37 -4.84
CA THR A 14 0.13 -16.75 -5.82
C THR A 14 -1.26 -16.33 -5.33
N GLN A 15 -2.25 -16.45 -6.22
CA GLN A 15 -3.64 -16.17 -5.89
C GLN A 15 -4.10 -16.98 -4.66
N GLU A 16 -3.83 -18.28 -4.66
CA GLU A 16 -4.24 -19.20 -3.60
C GLU A 16 -3.57 -18.86 -2.26
N VAL A 17 -2.29 -18.49 -2.29
CA VAL A 17 -1.55 -18.08 -1.09
C VAL A 17 -2.10 -16.78 -0.53
N LEU A 18 -2.37 -15.80 -1.40
CA LEU A 18 -2.92 -14.51 -1.00
C LEU A 18 -4.34 -14.65 -0.44
N GLU A 19 -5.20 -15.44 -1.08
CA GLU A 19 -6.56 -15.71 -0.61
C GLU A 19 -6.55 -16.40 0.76
N ALA A 20 -5.70 -17.40 0.96
CA ALA A 20 -5.58 -18.10 2.24
C ALA A 20 -5.14 -17.18 3.39
N VAL A 21 -4.25 -16.22 3.13
CA VAL A 21 -3.72 -15.30 4.14
C VAL A 21 -4.66 -14.12 4.40
N LEU A 22 -5.24 -13.56 3.35
CA LEU A 22 -6.10 -12.38 3.44
C LEU A 22 -7.52 -12.72 3.90
N GLY A 23 -7.99 -13.95 3.66
CA GLY A 23 -9.32 -14.38 4.05
C GLY A 23 -10.40 -13.42 3.57
N SER A 24 -11.18 -12.84 4.49
CA SER A 24 -12.28 -11.93 4.16
C SER A 24 -11.85 -10.63 3.48
N SER A 25 -10.58 -10.21 3.59
CA SER A 25 -10.08 -9.01 2.91
C SER A 25 -9.60 -9.28 1.48
N TYR A 26 -9.54 -10.55 1.05
CA TYR A 26 -9.07 -10.92 -0.29
C TYR A 26 -9.85 -10.22 -1.43
N PRO A 27 -11.19 -10.10 -1.38
CA PRO A 27 -11.95 -9.38 -2.43
C PRO A 27 -11.55 -7.90 -2.57
N ALA A 28 -11.10 -7.24 -1.49
CA ALA A 28 -10.60 -5.88 -1.56
C ALA A 28 -9.21 -5.81 -2.20
N PHE A 29 -8.36 -6.80 -1.93
CA PHE A 29 -7.06 -6.93 -2.60
C PHE A 29 -7.21 -7.16 -4.10
N GLU A 30 -8.08 -8.09 -4.50
CA GLU A 30 -8.34 -8.42 -5.91
C GLU A 30 -8.83 -7.19 -6.68
N GLU A 31 -9.77 -6.44 -6.09
CA GLU A 31 -10.29 -5.20 -6.69
C GLU A 31 -9.21 -4.12 -6.80
N LEU A 32 -8.41 -3.91 -5.74
CA LEU A 32 -7.27 -2.99 -5.81
C LEU A 32 -6.30 -3.40 -6.91
N ASN A 33 -5.97 -4.68 -7.02
CA ASN A 33 -5.05 -5.19 -8.04
C ASN A 33 -5.56 -4.91 -9.46
N ALA A 34 -6.85 -5.15 -9.72
CA ALA A 34 -7.48 -4.82 -11.00
C ALA A 34 -7.45 -3.31 -11.29
N LEU A 35 -7.74 -2.48 -10.29
CA LEU A 35 -7.70 -1.02 -10.40
C LEU A 35 -6.28 -0.50 -10.68
N LEU A 36 -5.26 -1.02 -10.00
CA LEU A 36 -3.86 -0.69 -10.27
C LEU A 36 -3.51 -0.94 -11.73
N ILE A 37 -3.87 -2.12 -12.27
CA ILE A 37 -3.64 -2.47 -13.67
C ILE A 37 -4.35 -1.50 -14.61
N SER A 38 -5.63 -1.18 -14.35
CA SER A 38 -6.38 -0.20 -15.15
C SER A 38 -5.79 1.21 -15.13
N MET A 39 -5.07 1.56 -14.05
CA MET A 39 -4.36 2.83 -13.89
C MET A 39 -2.94 2.80 -14.48
N GLU A 40 -2.55 1.71 -15.15
CA GLU A 40 -1.19 1.44 -15.65
C GLU A 40 -0.12 1.34 -14.55
N ILE A 41 -0.54 1.04 -13.32
CA ILE A 41 0.34 0.81 -12.17
C ILE A 41 0.58 -0.69 -12.10
N ARG A 42 1.82 -1.11 -12.35
CA ARG A 42 2.22 -2.52 -12.36
C ARG A 42 2.55 -2.98 -10.93
N PRO A 43 1.83 -3.97 -10.39
CA PRO A 43 2.19 -4.61 -9.14
C PRO A 43 3.34 -5.60 -9.37
N GLU A 44 4.43 -5.48 -8.61
CA GLU A 44 5.63 -6.31 -8.71
C GLU A 44 5.99 -6.93 -7.37
N TRP A 45 5.78 -8.24 -7.23
CA TRP A 45 6.15 -8.98 -6.02
C TRP A 45 7.64 -9.27 -6.00
N ASN A 46 8.30 -8.87 -4.90
CA ASN A 46 9.71 -9.13 -4.67
C ASN A 46 9.92 -9.58 -3.22
N TYR A 47 10.82 -10.53 -3.02
CA TYR A 47 11.24 -10.94 -1.69
C TYR A 47 12.37 -10.04 -1.17
N TYR A 48 12.12 -9.36 -0.05
CA TYR A 48 13.06 -8.45 0.59
C TYR A 48 13.78 -9.15 1.73
N ARG A 49 15.10 -9.30 1.60
CA ARG A 49 15.92 -10.06 2.58
C ARG A 49 16.06 -9.35 3.93
N ASP A 50 16.04 -8.03 3.93
CA ASP A 50 16.06 -7.18 5.12
C ASP A 50 14.76 -7.28 5.91
N GLY A 51 13.62 -7.27 5.21
CA GLY A 51 12.29 -7.49 5.80
C GLY A 51 11.96 -8.97 6.06
N LYS A 52 12.69 -9.90 5.43
CA LYS A 52 12.39 -11.34 5.37
C LYS A 52 10.91 -11.60 5.03
N ALA A 53 10.43 -10.91 4.01
CA ALA A 53 9.05 -10.98 3.55
C ALA A 53 8.91 -10.57 2.08
N TRP A 54 7.87 -11.09 1.43
CA TRP A 54 7.41 -10.60 0.14
C TRP A 54 6.67 -9.28 0.29
N LEU A 55 7.04 -8.31 -0.54
CA LEU A 55 6.31 -7.05 -0.69
C LEU A 55 5.91 -6.87 -2.15
N CYS A 56 4.73 -6.30 -2.37
CA CYS A 56 4.31 -5.89 -3.69
C CYS A 56 4.66 -4.41 -3.89
N LYS A 57 5.52 -4.14 -4.86
CA LYS A 57 5.90 -2.79 -5.27
C LYS A 57 4.97 -2.31 -6.37
N MET A 58 4.42 -1.11 -6.23
CA MET A 58 3.51 -0.54 -7.22
C MET A 58 4.27 0.42 -8.15
N MET A 59 4.41 0.09 -9.43
CA MET A 59 5.25 0.82 -10.38
C MET A 59 4.42 1.51 -11.48
N PHE A 60 4.47 2.84 -11.54
CA PHE A 60 3.96 3.60 -12.68
C PHE A 60 5.12 4.05 -13.57
N LYS A 61 5.32 3.37 -14.71
CA LYS A 61 6.54 3.51 -15.52
C LYS A 61 7.78 3.27 -14.66
N LYS A 62 8.61 4.30 -14.42
CA LYS A 62 9.80 4.23 -13.55
C LYS A 62 9.54 4.74 -12.12
N LYS A 63 8.35 5.27 -11.85
CA LYS A 63 8.01 5.89 -10.57
C LYS A 63 7.45 4.85 -9.61
N ASN A 64 8.02 4.78 -8.41
CA ASN A 64 7.48 3.99 -7.31
C ASN A 64 6.26 4.70 -6.72
N MET A 65 5.10 4.08 -6.87
CA MET A 65 3.81 4.56 -6.36
C MET A 65 3.56 4.11 -4.92
N GLY A 66 4.31 3.14 -4.40
CA GLY A 66 4.17 2.68 -3.03
C GLY A 66 4.38 1.19 -2.92
N TRP A 67 4.05 0.67 -1.76
CA TRP A 67 4.26 -0.72 -1.38
C TRP A 67 2.98 -1.28 -0.79
N LEU A 68 2.76 -2.57 -0.99
CA LEU A 68 1.70 -3.33 -0.37
C LEU A 68 2.34 -4.47 0.44
N HIS A 69 2.00 -4.50 1.72
CA HIS A 69 2.40 -5.52 2.68
C HIS A 69 1.18 -6.35 3.05
N VAL A 70 1.33 -7.66 3.13
CA VAL A 70 0.25 -8.57 3.53
C VAL A 70 0.44 -9.00 4.96
N TYR A 71 -0.63 -8.93 5.73
CA TYR A 71 -0.72 -9.39 7.10
C TYR A 71 -1.82 -10.46 7.17
N ASP A 72 -1.87 -11.16 8.30
CA ASP A 72 -2.95 -12.12 8.58
C ASP A 72 -4.31 -11.40 8.60
N GLY A 73 -5.16 -11.66 7.60
CA GLY A 73 -6.50 -11.12 7.46
C GLY A 73 -6.65 -9.71 6.87
N PHE A 74 -5.55 -9.05 6.47
CA PHE A 74 -5.60 -7.71 5.85
C PHE A 74 -4.31 -7.38 5.09
N PHE A 75 -4.32 -6.28 4.32
CA PHE A 75 -3.10 -5.73 3.75
C PHE A 75 -2.95 -4.24 4.05
N ARG A 76 -1.73 -3.74 3.96
CA ARG A 76 -1.39 -2.34 4.16
C ARG A 76 -0.77 -1.78 2.91
N VAL A 77 -1.27 -0.64 2.46
CA VAL A 77 -0.69 0.13 1.35
C VAL A 77 0.05 1.32 1.94
N SER A 78 1.35 1.43 1.64
CA SER A 78 2.21 2.50 2.14
C SER A 78 2.74 3.37 1.02
N PHE A 79 2.61 4.68 1.22
CA PHE A 79 3.07 5.75 0.34
C PHE A 79 4.13 6.59 1.02
N PHE A 80 5.07 7.14 0.25
CA PHE A 80 6.15 7.96 0.79
C PHE A 80 6.13 9.35 0.16
N PHE A 81 6.10 10.39 0.99
CA PHE A 81 6.01 11.79 0.58
C PHE A 81 7.16 12.62 1.12
N MET A 82 7.42 13.78 0.51
CA MET A 82 8.38 14.76 1.04
C MET A 82 7.62 15.85 1.78
N GLU A 83 8.29 16.58 2.67
CA GLU A 83 7.67 17.70 3.43
C GLU A 83 6.97 18.73 2.53
N ARG A 84 7.50 19.01 1.34
CA ARG A 84 6.87 19.91 0.37
C ARG A 84 5.46 19.48 -0.09
N HIS A 85 5.05 18.24 0.15
CA HIS A 85 3.73 17.72 -0.22
C HIS A 85 2.71 17.87 0.92
N LEU A 86 3.11 18.29 2.13
CA LEU A 86 2.25 18.30 3.32
C LEU A 86 1.00 19.16 3.16
N SER A 87 1.12 20.36 2.59
CA SER A 87 -0.02 21.24 2.34
C SER A 87 -1.04 20.61 1.40
N ALA A 88 -0.58 19.98 0.32
CA ALA A 88 -1.47 19.35 -0.64
C ALA A 88 -2.11 18.05 -0.08
N ILE A 89 -1.46 17.39 0.87
CA ILE A 89 -2.02 16.23 1.58
C ILE A 89 -3.15 16.65 2.53
N ALA A 90 -3.01 17.81 3.20
CA ALA A 90 -4.06 18.33 4.09
C ALA A 90 -5.41 18.50 3.36
N ASP A 91 -5.35 18.91 2.10
CA ASP A 91 -6.52 19.14 1.23
C ASP A 91 -7.08 17.86 0.59
N LEU A 92 -6.45 16.69 0.76
CA LEU A 92 -6.95 15.44 0.17
C LEU A 92 -8.27 15.02 0.82
N ASN A 93 -9.22 14.57 0.00
CA ASN A 93 -10.46 13.98 0.48
C ASN A 93 -10.22 12.51 0.87
N ILE A 94 -9.52 12.29 1.98
CA ILE A 94 -9.30 10.99 2.61
C ILE A 94 -9.71 11.06 4.09
N SER A 95 -10.00 9.91 4.69
CA SER A 95 -10.37 9.79 6.11
C SER A 95 -9.43 10.57 7.04
N ASP A 96 -9.99 11.32 8.00
CA ASP A 96 -9.21 12.16 8.93
C ASP A 96 -8.20 11.34 9.76
N TYR A 97 -8.58 10.13 10.17
CA TYR A 97 -7.68 9.20 10.86
C TYR A 97 -6.39 8.91 10.07
N ILE A 98 -6.47 8.80 8.74
CA ILE A 98 -5.29 8.55 7.89
C ILE A 98 -4.37 9.78 7.89
N LYS A 99 -4.95 10.99 7.92
CA LYS A 99 -4.19 12.24 8.00
C LYS A 99 -3.54 12.38 9.37
N GLU A 100 -4.29 12.15 10.44
CA GLU A 100 -3.80 12.20 11.82
C GLU A 100 -2.61 11.25 12.01
N ASP A 101 -2.75 9.97 11.65
CA ASP A 101 -1.65 9.00 11.69
C ASP A 101 -0.44 9.46 10.86
N PHE A 102 -0.67 9.95 9.64
CA PHE A 102 0.39 10.46 8.78
C PHE A 102 1.18 11.62 9.39
N TYR A 103 0.52 12.56 10.08
CA TYR A 103 1.19 13.71 10.70
C TYR A 103 1.91 13.34 12.01
N GLU A 104 1.53 12.25 12.67
CA GLU A 104 2.23 11.72 13.85
C GLU A 104 3.43 10.83 13.48
N MET A 105 3.44 10.28 12.27
CA MET A 105 4.49 9.37 11.81
C MET A 105 5.86 10.05 11.69
N LYS A 106 6.90 9.38 12.23
CA LYS A 106 8.27 9.85 12.12
C LYS A 106 8.79 9.69 10.68
N PRO A 107 9.54 10.68 10.15
CA PRO A 107 10.18 10.55 8.86
C PRO A 107 11.16 9.36 8.81
N VAL A 108 11.20 8.67 7.67
CA VAL A 108 12.24 7.71 7.31
C VAL A 108 13.20 8.42 6.36
N GLY A 109 14.31 8.93 6.90
CA GLY A 109 15.19 9.83 6.16
C GLY A 109 14.47 11.12 5.80
N LYS A 110 14.29 11.41 4.50
CA LYS A 110 13.57 12.59 3.99
C LYS A 110 12.11 12.31 3.63
N LEU A 111 11.64 11.08 3.86
CA LEU A 111 10.34 10.63 3.41
C LEU A 111 9.40 10.43 4.60
N LEU A 112 8.20 10.95 4.47
CA LEU A 112 7.08 10.76 5.40
C LEU A 112 6.23 9.59 4.91
N PRO A 113 6.13 8.49 5.68
CA PRO A 113 5.30 7.35 5.33
C PRO A 113 3.83 7.63 5.66
N MET A 114 2.95 7.43 4.70
CA MET A 114 1.49 7.36 4.89
C MET A 114 1.06 5.92 4.66
N SER A 115 0.40 5.30 5.63
CA SER A 115 -0.06 3.92 5.52
C SER A 115 -1.57 3.82 5.64
N ILE A 116 -2.18 2.99 4.80
CA ILE A 116 -3.61 2.70 4.85
C ILE A 116 -3.78 1.21 5.06
N VAL A 117 -4.43 0.82 6.15
CA VAL A 117 -4.82 -0.57 6.42
C VAL A 117 -6.13 -0.86 5.68
N VAL A 118 -6.13 -1.94 4.90
CA VAL A 118 -7.25 -2.34 4.06
C VAL A 118 -7.71 -3.73 4.49
N GLY A 119 -8.79 -3.77 5.27
CA GLY A 119 -9.49 -5.00 5.65
C GLY A 119 -10.72 -5.29 4.79
N ASP A 120 -11.19 -4.29 4.04
CA ASP A 120 -12.41 -4.35 3.24
C ASP A 120 -12.37 -3.32 2.09
N LYS A 121 -13.42 -3.30 1.27
CA LYS A 121 -13.52 -2.46 0.08
C LYS A 121 -13.77 -0.98 0.39
N GLU A 122 -14.25 -0.62 1.58
CA GLU A 122 -14.56 0.77 1.95
C GLU A 122 -13.28 1.61 1.99
N LYS A 123 -12.14 0.98 2.30
CA LYS A 123 -10.83 1.65 2.34
C LYS A 123 -10.21 1.90 0.97
N LEU A 124 -10.77 1.34 -0.11
CA LEU A 124 -10.18 1.47 -1.45
C LEU A 124 -10.23 2.91 -1.97
N GLU A 125 -11.28 3.67 -1.65
CA GLU A 125 -11.39 5.05 -2.16
C GLU A 125 -10.28 5.96 -1.59
N ASP A 126 -9.91 5.77 -0.32
CA ASP A 126 -8.77 6.47 0.29
C ASP A 126 -7.46 6.09 -0.42
N VAL A 127 -7.23 4.80 -0.66
CA VAL A 127 -6.05 4.29 -1.39
C VAL A 127 -5.97 4.89 -2.80
N LEU A 128 -7.07 4.89 -3.53
CA LEU A 128 -7.14 5.43 -4.90
C LEU A 128 -6.93 6.93 -4.92
N THR A 129 -7.47 7.67 -3.95
CA THR A 129 -7.26 9.11 -3.82
C THR A 129 -5.79 9.44 -3.62
N VAL A 130 -5.10 8.70 -2.74
CA VAL A 130 -3.66 8.88 -2.51
C VAL A 130 -2.84 8.45 -3.74
N LEU A 131 -3.22 7.38 -4.45
CA LEU A 131 -2.55 6.97 -5.69
C LEU A 131 -2.67 8.04 -6.79
N ARG A 132 -3.87 8.58 -7.00
CA ARG A 132 -4.12 9.65 -7.98
C ARG A 132 -3.33 10.90 -7.64
N PHE A 133 -3.33 11.32 -6.38
CA PHE A 133 -2.51 12.41 -5.90
C PHE A 133 -1.03 12.15 -6.13
N LYS A 134 -0.51 11.00 -5.68
CA LYS A 134 0.91 10.67 -5.86
C LYS A 134 1.29 10.63 -7.34
N ARG A 135 0.38 10.24 -8.24
CA ARG A 135 0.62 10.20 -9.69
C ARG A 135 0.79 11.61 -10.26
N SER A 136 0.02 12.58 -9.77
CA SER A 136 0.09 13.99 -10.22
C SER A 136 1.35 14.73 -9.76
N LEU A 137 2.02 14.25 -8.71
CA LEU A 137 3.30 14.80 -8.24
C LEU A 137 4.39 14.69 -9.32
N LYS A 138 5.14 15.76 -9.55
CA LYS A 138 6.30 15.77 -10.45
C LYS A 138 7.53 15.08 -9.85
#